data_AF-A0A494QXX9-F1
#
_entry.id   AF-A0A494QXX9-F1
#
_cell.length_a   1.000
_cell.length_b   1.000
_cell.length_c   1.000
_cell.angle_alpha   90.00
_cell.angle_beta   90.00
_cell.angle_gamma   90.00
#
_symmetry.space_group_name_H-M   'P 1'
#
loop_
_entity.id
_entity.type
_entity.pdbx_description
1 polymer ?
#
loop_
_entity_poly.entity_id
_entity_poly.type
_entity_poly.pdbx_seq_one_letter_code
_entity_poly.pdbx_strand_id
1 'polypeptide(L)' 'MAKVIAQITARLPRLMEVSEYRKLRYAGGKPSVQQLKKWIEDGEVVGEVKGGMYFVDLQAAVIGSTDPLLAKMMEVG' A
#
# COMPACT_ATOMS: atom_id res chain seq x y z
N MET A 1 9.94 -4.42 21.51
CA MET A 1 9.72 -3.91 20.13
C MET A 1 8.40 -4.34 19.48
N ALA A 2 7.71 -5.40 19.91
CA ALA A 2 6.45 -5.83 19.27
C ALA A 2 5.25 -4.86 19.46
N LYS A 3 5.21 -4.11 20.58
CA LYS A 3 4.05 -3.29 20.96
C LYS A 3 3.86 -2.03 20.09
N VAL A 4 4.94 -1.50 19.52
CA VAL A 4 4.94 -0.28 18.68
C VAL A 4 4.52 -0.60 17.24
N ILE A 5 5.05 -1.69 16.68
CA ILE A 5 4.70 -2.15 15.32
C ILE A 5 3.19 -2.41 15.21
N ALA A 6 2.59 -3.01 16.25
CA ALA A 6 1.16 -3.28 16.32
C ALA A 6 0.28 -2.02 16.43
N GLN A 7 0.77 -0.94 17.03
CA GLN A 7 0.02 0.31 17.15
C GLN A 7 -0.04 1.09 15.83
N ILE A 8 1.00 1.00 15.01
CA ILE A 8 1.07 1.67 13.70
C ILE A 8 0.21 0.93 12.67
N THR A 9 0.22 -0.42 12.68
CA THR A 9 -0.67 -1.23 11.83
C THR A 9 -2.15 -1.01 12.14
N ALA A 10 -2.51 -0.63 13.36
CA ALA A 10 -3.91 -0.41 13.76
C ALA A 10 -4.54 0.88 13.19
N ARG A 11 -3.73 1.85 12.73
CA ARG A 11 -4.23 3.17 12.27
C ARG A 11 -4.20 3.38 10.75
N LEU A 12 -3.53 2.51 9.99
CA LEU A 12 -3.55 2.58 8.53
C LEU A 12 -4.91 2.05 8.01
N PRO A 13 -5.63 2.80 7.16
CA PRO A 13 -6.80 2.25 6.48
C PRO A 13 -6.35 0.99 5.73
N ARG A 14 -7.03 -0.13 6.01
CA ARG A 14 -6.65 -1.44 5.43
C ARG A 14 -6.52 -1.37 3.92
N LEU A 15 -7.35 -0.56 3.26
CA LEU A 15 -7.45 -0.48 1.81
C LEU A 15 -7.35 0.98 1.37
N MET A 16 -6.51 1.23 0.36
CA MET A 16 -6.35 2.53 -0.27
C MET A 16 -6.57 2.42 -1.76
N GLU A 17 -7.29 3.37 -2.36
CA GLU A 17 -7.51 3.36 -3.81
C GLU A 17 -6.18 3.37 -4.57
N VAL A 18 -6.07 2.57 -5.63
CA VAL A 18 -4.85 2.46 -6.45
C VAL A 18 -4.33 3.82 -6.93
N SER A 19 -5.23 4.75 -7.27
CA SER A 19 -4.85 6.09 -7.75
C SER A 19 -4.16 6.91 -6.66
N GLU A 20 -4.68 6.86 -5.43
CA GLU A 20 -4.11 7.50 -4.24
C GLU A 20 -2.81 6.81 -3.82
N TYR A 21 -2.80 5.47 -3.79
CA TYR A 21 -1.59 4.70 -3.52
C TYR A 21 -0.47 5.07 -4.49
N ARG A 22 -0.77 5.23 -5.78
CA ARG A 22 0.22 5.63 -6.78
C ARG A 22 0.78 7.02 -6.51
N LYS A 23 -0.07 7.98 -6.14
CA LYS A 23 0.38 9.35 -5.83
C LYS A 23 1.32 9.35 -4.63
N LEU A 24 0.99 8.58 -3.58
CA LEU A 24 1.81 8.51 -2.37
C LEU A 24 3.11 7.74 -2.57
N ARG A 25 3.04 6.55 -3.19
CA ARG A 25 4.19 5.64 -3.30
C ARG A 25 5.17 6.02 -4.40
N TYR A 26 4.66 6.54 -5.52
CA TYR A 26 5.44 6.79 -6.73
C TYR A 26 5.43 8.27 -7.15
N ALA A 27 4.85 9.18 -6.36
CA ALA A 27 4.73 10.61 -6.69
C ALA A 27 4.13 10.86 -8.09
N GLY A 28 3.25 9.97 -8.57
CA GLY A 28 2.70 10.04 -9.93
C GLY A 28 3.65 9.63 -11.05
N GLY A 29 4.83 9.07 -10.72
CA GLY A 29 5.76 8.44 -11.64
C GLY A 29 5.30 7.07 -12.16
N LYS A 30 6.25 6.24 -12.61
CA LYS A 30 5.99 4.84 -12.95
C LYS A 30 5.86 4.01 -11.66
N PRO A 31 5.02 2.96 -11.64
CA PRO A 31 4.15 2.43 -12.70
C PRO A 31 2.85 3.24 -12.95
N SER A 32 2.16 2.99 -14.06
CA SER A 32 0.83 3.57 -14.32
C SER A 32 -0.24 2.97 -13.40
N VAL A 33 -1.40 3.63 -13.29
CA VAL A 33 -2.56 3.08 -12.55
C VAL A 33 -2.99 1.73 -13.14
N GLN A 34 -3.00 1.58 -14.47
CA GLN A 34 -3.35 0.31 -15.12
C GLN A 34 -2.38 -0.81 -14.78
N GLN A 35 -1.08 -0.52 -14.71
CA GLN A 35 -0.09 -1.51 -14.31
C GLN A 35 -0.28 -1.94 -12.85
N LEU A 36 -0.61 -1.01 -11.95
CA LEU A 36 -0.93 -1.35 -10.55
C LEU A 36 -2.18 -2.20 -10.43
N LYS A 37 -3.23 -1.92 -11.22
CA LYS A 37 -4.42 -2.77 -11.29
C LYS A 37 -4.07 -4.18 -11.76
N LYS A 38 -3.26 -4.29 -12.81
CA LYS A 38 -2.77 -5.56 -13.32
C LYS A 38 -1.99 -6.34 -12.25
N TRP A 39 -1.10 -5.68 -11.50
CA TRP A 39 -0.39 -6.34 -10.40
C TRP A 39 -1.31 -6.83 -9.27
N ILE A 40 -2.43 -6.15 -9.02
CA ILE A 40 -3.44 -6.64 -8.07
C ILE A 40 -4.14 -7.89 -8.62
N GLU A 41 -4.47 -7.89 -9.92
CA GLU A 41 -5.08 -9.05 -10.59
C GLU A 41 -4.13 -10.25 -10.67
N ASP A 42 -2.86 -10.00 -10.97
CA ASP A 42 -1.78 -10.99 -11.06
C ASP A 42 -1.34 -11.48 -9.67
N GLY A 43 -1.82 -10.87 -8.58
CA GLY A 43 -1.47 -11.21 -7.21
C GLY A 43 -0.07 -10.74 -6.76
N GLU A 44 0.61 -9.94 -7.59
CA GLU A 44 1.90 -9.32 -7.26
C GLU A 44 1.77 -8.22 -6.19
N VAL A 45 0.64 -7.52 -6.19
CA VAL A 45 0.28 -6.52 -5.18
C VAL A 45 -0.96 -6.99 -4.45
N VAL A 46 -0.87 -7.13 -3.13
CA VAL A 46 -2.02 -7.50 -2.31
C VAL A 46 -3.04 -6.35 -2.34
N GLY A 47 -4.25 -6.65 -2.80
CA GLY A 47 -5.30 -5.68 -2.99
C GLY A 47 -6.67 -6.32 -3.19
N GLU A 48 -7.72 -5.49 -3.16
CA GLU A 48 -9.10 -5.91 -3.33
C GLU A 48 -9.77 -5.16 -4.49
N VAL A 49 -10.65 -5.84 -5.22
CA VAL A 49 -11.51 -5.21 -6.24
C VAL A 49 -12.95 -5.16 -5.72
N LYS A 50 -13.50 -3.94 -5.57
CA LYS A 50 -14.87 -3.72 -5.10
C LYS A 50 -15.62 -2.82 -6.06
N GLY A 51 -16.68 -3.34 -6.69
CA GLY A 51 -17.53 -2.56 -7.60
C GLY A 51 -16.77 -1.92 -8.77
N GLY A 52 -15.73 -2.60 -9.31
CA GLY A 52 -14.88 -2.08 -10.38
C GLY A 52 -13.79 -1.09 -9.93
N MET A 53 -13.74 -0.75 -8.64
CA MET A 53 -12.65 0.02 -8.03
C MET A 53 -11.58 -0.92 -7.47
N TYR A 54 -10.33 -0.49 -7.55
CA TYR A 54 -9.17 -1.27 -7.13
C TYR A 54 -8.54 -0.60 -5.91
N PHE A 55 -8.27 -1.41 -4.90
CA PHE A 55 -7.68 -0.99 -3.65
C PHE A 55 -6.43 -1.81 -3.35
N VAL A 56 -5.39 -1.15 -2.85
CA VAL A 56 -4.17 -1.78 -2.35
C VAL A 56 -4.31 -1.97 -0.85
N ASP A 57 -3.97 -3.17 -0.37
CA ASP A 57 -3.82 -3.42 1.06
C ASP A 57 -2.48 -2.82 1.52
N LEU A 58 -2.55 -1.72 2.27
CA LEU A 58 -1.36 -1.01 2.74
C LEU A 58 -0.57 -1.82 3.77
N GLN A 59 -1.24 -2.64 4.58
CA GLN A 59 -0.54 -3.45 5.59
C GLN A 59 0.24 -4.57 4.93
N ALA A 60 -0.35 -5.24 3.95
CA ALA A 60 0.33 -6.28 3.19
C ALA A 60 1.45 -5.71 2.31
N ALA A 61 1.25 -4.53 1.70
CA ALA A 61 2.29 -3.83 0.96
C ALA A 61 3.49 -3.43 1.85
N VAL A 62 3.26 -3.14 3.14
CA VAL A 62 4.33 -2.86 4.11
C VAL A 62 5.04 -4.14 4.57
N ILE A 63 4.30 -5.23 4.78
CA ILE A 63 4.87 -6.50 5.28
C ILE A 63 5.65 -7.24 4.17
N GLY A 64 5.28 -7.06 2.90
CA GLY A 64 5.97 -7.64 1.75
C GLY A 64 7.14 -6.79 1.21
N SER A 65 7.45 -5.63 1.81
CA SER A 65 8.39 -4.67 1.26
C SER A 65 9.51 -4.30 2.24
N THR A 66 10.76 -4.45 1.82
CA THR A 66 11.97 -3.97 2.50
C THR A 66 12.27 -2.49 2.19
N ASP A 67 11.25 -1.68 1.89
CA ASP A 67 11.44 -0.29 1.44
C ASP A 67 11.67 0.68 2.61
N PRO A 68 12.84 1.36 2.69
CA PRO A 68 13.16 2.30 3.77
C PRO A 68 12.22 3.50 3.86
N LEU A 69 11.54 3.87 2.77
CA LEU A 69 10.64 5.01 2.75
C LEU A 69 9.37 4.75 3.57
N LEU A 70 8.87 3.50 3.55
CA LEU A 70 7.72 3.08 4.37
C LEU A 70 8.08 3.04 5.85
N ALA A 71 9.30 2.61 6.19
CA ALA A 71 9.81 2.67 7.57
C ALA A 71 9.87 4.12 8.10
N LYS A 72 10.24 5.09 7.25
CA LYS A 72 10.30 6.50 7.64
C LYS A 72 8.92 7.14 7.83
N MET A 73 7.90 6.67 7.09
CA MET A 73 6.50 7.05 7.33
C MET A 73 5.95 6.48 8.65
N MET A 74 6.61 5.45 9.23
CA MET A 74 6.26 4.87 10.52
C MET A 74 6.93 5.57 11.72
N GLU A 75 7.96 6.41 11.52
CA GLU A 75 8.65 7.14 12.62
C GLU A 75 8.03 8.49 12.96
N VAL A 76 7.22 9.08 12.07
CA VAL A 76 6.51 10.34 12.34
C VAL A 76 5.11 10.02 12.87
N GLY A 77 5.04 9.63 14.15
CA GLY A 77 3.81 9.32 14.87
C GLY A 77 3.91 9.66 16.34
#